data_AF-A0A841YW90-F1
#
_entry.id   AF-A0A841YW90-F1
#
_cell.length_a   1.000
_cell.length_b   1.000
_cell.length_c   1.000
_cell.angle_alpha   90.00
_cell.angle_beta   90.00
_cell.angle_gamma   90.00
#
_symmetry.space_group_name_H-M   'P 1'
#
loop_
_entity.id
_entity.type
_entity.pdbx_description
1 polymer ?
#
loop_
_entity_poly.entity_id
_entity_poly.type
_entity_poly.pdbx_seq_one_letter_code
_entity_poly.pdbx_strand_id
1 'polypeptide(L)'
;MLNDFFSNPLVQRVLTDILLISIVGFIFNRKLEKYKSENAKKLQIDNFFRQISGVKIEETFDHWSNLLMNTEEFSKSTTVEAMNDMLKKIVMYGSEETVKIASLFQQYNYKYNSAEKNEDSERVEARTMFTLLFLAAETICSLKNDFTGHKINVMDLMRMKLNDTYKKEVYDELVMAEKAARSIIRNGVH
;
A
#
# COMPACT_ATOMS: atom_id res chain seq x y z
N MET A 1 2.52 30.30 -58.82
CA MET A 1 3.71 29.65 -58.24
C MET A 1 3.51 29.21 -56.80
N LEU A 2 3.34 30.09 -55.81
CA LEU A 2 3.13 29.67 -54.41
C LEU A 2 1.80 28.92 -54.22
N ASN A 3 0.70 29.39 -54.80
CA ASN A 3 -0.59 28.70 -54.74
C ASN A 3 -0.56 27.32 -55.40
N ASP A 4 0.16 27.16 -56.51
CA ASP A 4 0.23 25.88 -57.24
C ASP A 4 1.02 24.82 -56.45
N PHE A 5 2.02 25.27 -55.66
CA PHE A 5 2.80 24.41 -54.78
C PHE A 5 1.96 23.85 -53.61
N PHE A 6 1.17 24.68 -52.94
CA PHE A 6 0.27 24.25 -51.85
C PHE A 6 -0.99 23.54 -52.34
N SER A 7 -1.29 23.61 -53.64
CA SER A 7 -2.37 22.86 -54.27
C SER A 7 -1.93 21.46 -54.71
N ASN A 8 -0.64 21.11 -54.62
CA ASN A 8 -0.15 19.79 -54.96
C ASN A 8 -0.64 18.75 -53.93
N PRO A 9 -1.30 17.66 -54.35
CA PRO A 9 -1.89 16.66 -53.44
C PRO A 9 -0.85 15.93 -52.57
N LEU A 10 0.39 15.75 -53.04
CA LEU A 10 1.48 15.19 -52.22
C LEU A 10 1.90 16.17 -51.12
N VAL A 11 2.01 17.47 -51.46
CA VAL A 11 2.35 18.53 -50.50
C VAL A 11 1.25 18.65 -49.45
N GLN A 12 -0.02 18.62 -49.85
CA GLN A 12 -1.16 18.65 -48.92
C GLN A 12 -1.15 17.46 -47.97
N ARG A 13 -0.86 16.24 -48.47
CA ARG A 13 -0.79 15.04 -47.63
C ARG A 13 0.32 15.15 -46.57
N VAL A 14 1.51 15.59 -46.97
CA VAL A 14 2.63 15.80 -46.03
C VAL A 14 2.27 16.87 -44.99
N LEU A 15 1.62 17.96 -45.40
CA LEU A 15 1.18 19.01 -44.48
C LEU A 15 0.12 18.50 -43.50
N THR A 16 -0.84 17.69 -43.95
CA THR A 16 -1.84 17.08 -43.06
C THR A 16 -1.22 16.09 -42.09
N ASP A 17 -0.22 15.31 -42.52
CA ASP A 17 0.48 14.35 -41.66
C ASP A 17 1.30 15.08 -40.59
N ILE A 18 2.01 16.16 -40.95
CA ILE A 18 2.75 17.02 -40.00
C ILE A 18 1.79 17.65 -38.99
N LEU A 19 0.64 18.14 -39.45
CA LEU A 19 -0.36 18.77 -38.60
C LEU A 19 -0.99 17.75 -37.62
N LEU A 20 -1.28 16.53 -38.09
CA LEU A 20 -1.74 15.42 -37.24
C LEU A 20 -0.71 15.04 -36.18
N ILE A 21 0.56 14.86 -36.56
CA ILE A 21 1.65 14.56 -35.61
C ILE A 21 1.77 15.68 -34.56
N SER A 22 1.66 16.94 -35.00
CA SER A 22 1.76 18.10 -34.11
C SER A 22 0.61 18.15 -33.10
N ILE A 23 -0.63 17.86 -33.53
CA ILE A 23 -1.80 17.79 -32.64
C ILE A 23 -1.67 16.64 -31.64
N VAL A 24 -1.27 15.46 -32.10
CA VAL A 24 -1.06 14.30 -31.22
C VAL A 24 0.05 14.59 -30.20
N GLY A 25 1.17 15.17 -30.64
CA GLY A 25 2.26 15.59 -29.77
C GLY A 25 1.83 16.62 -28.73
N PHE A 26 1.00 17.60 -29.12
CA PHE A 26 0.45 18.60 -28.22
C PHE A 26 -0.46 17.98 -27.14
N ILE A 27 -1.37 17.08 -27.53
CA ILE A 27 -2.25 16.38 -26.58
C ILE A 27 -1.43 15.52 -25.62
N PHE A 28 -0.44 14.78 -26.13
CA PHE A 28 0.42 13.94 -25.31
C PHE A 28 1.25 14.76 -24.32
N ASN A 29 1.85 15.87 -24.77
CA ASN A 29 2.62 16.77 -23.92
C ASN A 29 1.77 17.38 -22.79
N ARG A 30 0.54 17.84 -23.08
CA ARG A 30 -0.35 18.37 -22.03
C ARG A 30 -0.72 17.30 -21.00
N LYS A 31 -0.96 16.06 -21.43
CA LYS A 31 -1.19 14.95 -20.50
C LYS A 31 0.05 14.69 -19.65
N LEU A 32 1.22 14.61 -20.27
CA LEU A 32 2.49 14.38 -19.59
C LEU A 32 2.82 15.48 -18.57
N GLU A 33 2.62 16.74 -18.93
CA GLU A 33 2.79 17.89 -18.03
C GLU A 33 1.83 17.83 -16.86
N LYS A 34 0.57 17.47 -17.09
CA LYS A 34 -0.41 17.30 -16.02
C LYS A 34 0.03 16.20 -15.04
N TYR A 35 0.46 15.03 -15.55
CA TYR A 35 0.99 13.96 -14.71
C TYR A 35 2.24 14.39 -13.92
N LYS A 36 3.18 15.09 -14.56
CA LYS A 36 4.38 15.63 -13.90
C LYS A 36 4.03 16.63 -12.82
N SER A 37 3.08 17.54 -13.09
CA SER A 37 2.63 18.54 -12.12
C SER A 37 1.93 17.92 -10.92
N GLU A 38 1.07 16.92 -11.14
CA GLU A 38 0.40 16.18 -10.06
C GLU A 38 1.41 15.42 -9.19
N ASN A 39 2.36 14.73 -9.82
CA ASN A 39 3.44 14.06 -9.10
C ASN A 39 4.34 15.04 -8.34
N ALA A 40 4.71 16.16 -8.94
CA ALA A 40 5.53 17.17 -8.27
C ALA A 40 4.80 17.78 -7.06
N LYS A 41 3.50 18.05 -7.18
CA LYS A 41 2.67 18.52 -6.07
C LYS A 41 2.60 17.48 -4.95
N LYS A 42 2.37 16.21 -5.29
CA LYS A 42 2.37 15.09 -4.32
C LYS A 42 3.71 15.01 -3.59
N LEU A 43 4.81 15.03 -4.34
CA LEU A 43 6.16 14.96 -3.77
C LEU A 43 6.50 16.16 -2.87
N GLN A 44 6.05 17.37 -3.21
CA GLN A 44 6.21 18.54 -2.34
C GLN A 44 5.43 18.42 -1.04
N ILE A 45 4.19 17.95 -1.10
CA ILE A 45 3.36 17.71 0.09
C ILE A 45 4.00 16.64 0.97
N ASP A 46 4.44 15.52 0.38
CA ASP A 46 5.11 14.43 1.10
C ASP A 46 6.41 14.92 1.76
N ASN A 47 7.21 15.73 1.07
CA ASN A 47 8.45 16.28 1.63
C ASN A 47 8.18 17.27 2.78
N PHE A 48 7.15 18.11 2.65
CA PHE A 48 6.73 19.02 3.72
C PHE A 48 6.33 18.26 4.98
N PHE A 49 5.52 17.20 4.84
CA PHE A 49 5.14 16.37 5.98
C PHE A 49 6.32 15.60 6.57
N ARG A 50 7.25 15.08 5.77
CA ARG A 50 8.49 14.44 6.26
C ARG A 50 9.37 15.40 7.05
N GLN A 51 9.58 16.62 6.56
CA GLN A 51 10.41 17.62 7.25
C GLN A 51 9.87 18.00 8.63
N ILE A 52 8.54 18.07 8.77
CA ILE A 52 7.90 18.53 10.02
C ILE A 52 7.62 17.37 10.98
N SER A 53 7.54 16.14 10.49
CA SER A 53 6.93 15.03 11.23
C SER A 53 7.87 13.86 11.54
N GLY A 54 9.19 14.02 11.39
CA GLY A 54 10.16 12.93 11.57
C GLY A 54 9.96 12.11 12.85
N VAL A 55 9.82 12.77 14.01
CA VAL A 55 9.58 12.12 15.31
C VAL A 55 8.23 11.40 15.34
N LYS A 56 7.16 12.03 14.84
CA LYS A 56 5.81 11.43 14.84
C LYS A 56 5.70 10.24 13.89
N ILE A 57 6.45 10.29 12.80
CA ILE A 57 6.59 9.22 11.82
C ILE A 57 7.31 8.02 12.46
N GLU A 58 8.42 8.27 13.17
CA GLU A 58 9.13 7.24 13.93
C GLU A 58 8.24 6.59 14.99
N GLU A 59 7.53 7.38 15.80
CA GLU A 59 6.56 6.88 16.79
C GLU A 59 5.47 6.02 16.14
N THR A 60 4.98 6.43 14.96
CA THR A 60 3.99 5.66 14.21
C THR A 60 4.57 4.31 13.77
N PHE A 61 5.79 4.31 13.24
CA PHE A 61 6.48 3.09 12.84
C PHE A 61 6.70 2.15 14.03
N ASP A 62 7.11 2.69 15.17
CA ASP A 62 7.38 1.93 16.39
C ASP A 62 6.11 1.24 16.92
N HIS A 63 5.00 1.98 17.06
CA HIS A 63 3.73 1.41 17.51
C HIS A 63 3.25 0.26 16.62
N TRP A 64 3.31 0.44 15.29
CA TRP A 64 2.91 -0.63 14.35
C TRP A 64 3.88 -1.80 14.36
N SER A 65 5.18 -1.55 14.52
CA SER A 65 6.18 -2.62 14.66
C SER A 65 5.95 -3.44 15.94
N ASN A 66 5.61 -2.78 17.04
CA ASN A 66 5.29 -3.41 18.31
C ASN A 66 4.03 -4.30 18.25
N LEU A 67 3.03 -3.93 17.44
CA LEU A 67 1.86 -4.77 17.18
C LEU A 67 2.26 -6.17 16.65
N LEU A 68 3.22 -6.21 15.73
CA LEU A 68 3.72 -7.49 15.18
C LEU A 68 4.69 -8.17 16.14
N MET A 69 5.70 -7.45 16.64
CA MET A 69 6.78 -8.05 17.41
C MET A 69 6.30 -8.52 18.79
N ASN A 70 5.41 -7.78 19.43
CA ASN A 70 4.90 -8.07 20.77
C ASN A 70 3.35 -8.17 20.81
N THR A 71 2.81 -9.06 19.98
CA THR A 71 1.36 -9.26 19.81
C THR A 71 0.62 -9.56 21.12
N GLU A 72 1.23 -10.30 22.05
CA GLU A 72 0.58 -10.65 23.32
C GLU A 72 0.43 -9.41 24.21
N GLU A 73 1.51 -8.65 24.42
CA GLU A 73 1.43 -7.40 25.16
C GLU A 73 0.50 -6.41 24.48
N PHE A 74 0.63 -6.25 23.16
CA PHE A 74 -0.22 -5.36 22.37
C PHE A 74 -1.70 -5.69 22.55
N SER A 75 -2.07 -6.97 22.53
CA SER A 75 -3.46 -7.39 22.70
C SER A 75 -4.02 -7.10 24.09
N LYS A 76 -3.17 -7.06 25.12
CA LYS A 76 -3.57 -6.82 26.52
C LYS A 76 -3.60 -5.33 26.87
N SER A 77 -2.71 -4.52 26.28
CA SER A 77 -2.51 -3.12 26.66
C SER A 77 -3.15 -2.12 25.70
N THR A 78 -3.47 -2.53 24.46
CA THR A 78 -4.03 -1.63 23.46
C THR A 78 -5.52 -1.41 23.69
N THR A 79 -5.89 -0.16 23.96
CA THR A 79 -7.29 0.26 24.00
C THR A 79 -7.80 0.63 22.60
N VAL A 80 -9.12 0.74 22.44
CA VAL A 80 -9.73 1.22 21.20
C VAL A 80 -9.23 2.62 20.85
N GLU A 81 -9.05 3.48 21.84
CA GLU A 81 -8.52 4.84 21.68
C GLU A 81 -7.08 4.82 21.18
N ALA A 82 -6.23 3.95 21.73
CA ALA A 82 -4.84 3.79 21.28
C ALA A 82 -4.78 3.29 19.82
N MET A 83 -5.61 2.32 19.45
CA MET A 83 -5.70 1.84 18.07
C MET A 83 -6.19 2.93 17.11
N ASN A 84 -7.17 3.73 17.53
CA ASN A 84 -7.66 4.87 16.76
C ASN A 84 -6.59 5.96 16.58
N ASP A 85 -5.75 6.21 17.59
CA ASP A 85 -4.61 7.13 17.45
C ASP A 85 -3.57 6.60 16.45
N MET A 86 -3.27 5.30 16.48
CA MET A 86 -2.38 4.65 15.51
C MET A 86 -2.91 4.80 14.07
N LEU A 87 -4.21 4.58 13.85
CA LEU A 87 -4.85 4.74 12.54
C LEU A 87 -4.88 6.21 12.09
N LYS A 88 -5.17 7.14 13.01
CA LYS A 88 -5.13 8.58 12.74
C LYS A 88 -3.74 9.01 12.26
N LYS A 89 -2.67 8.52 12.90
CA LYS A 89 -1.29 8.80 12.48
C LYS A 89 -0.98 8.26 11.09
N ILE A 90 -1.47 7.06 10.73
CA ILE A 90 -1.38 6.56 9.35
C ILE A 90 -2.08 7.49 8.36
N VAL A 91 -3.28 7.99 8.69
CA VAL A 91 -4.00 8.94 7.81
C VAL A 91 -3.22 10.26 7.64
N MET A 92 -2.53 10.71 8.68
CA MET A 92 -1.78 11.97 8.64
C MET A 92 -0.46 11.86 7.88
N TYR A 93 0.25 10.73 8.00
CA TYR A 93 1.66 10.63 7.58
C TYR A 93 1.96 9.48 6.62
N GLY A 94 1.08 8.49 6.49
CA GLY A 94 1.25 7.36 5.59
C GLY A 94 0.88 7.70 4.16
N SER A 95 1.44 6.95 3.21
CA SER A 95 1.02 7.01 1.81
C SER A 95 -0.39 6.44 1.62
N GLU A 96 -0.96 6.73 0.45
CA GLU A 96 -2.24 6.16 0.02
C GLU A 96 -2.26 4.62 0.10
N GLU A 97 -1.14 3.98 -0.23
CA GLU A 97 -0.98 2.53 -0.14
C GLU A 97 -1.04 2.05 1.33
N THR A 98 -0.31 2.71 2.22
CA THR A 98 -0.32 2.41 3.65
C THR A 98 -1.70 2.59 4.26
N VAL A 99 -2.39 3.70 3.94
CA VAL A 99 -3.77 3.95 4.40
C VAL A 99 -4.71 2.85 3.95
N LYS A 100 -4.60 2.42 2.68
CA LYS A 100 -5.40 1.32 2.14
C LYS A 100 -5.16 0.03 2.93
N ILE A 101 -3.91 -0.39 3.09
CA ILE A 101 -3.56 -1.66 3.77
C ILE A 101 -4.03 -1.63 5.23
N ALA A 102 -3.78 -0.54 5.96
CA ALA A 102 -4.20 -0.40 7.35
C ALA A 102 -5.73 -0.42 7.51
N SER A 103 -6.48 0.15 6.56
CA SER A 103 -7.94 0.08 6.56
C SER A 103 -8.45 -1.36 6.40
N LEU A 104 -7.79 -2.16 5.57
CA LEU A 104 -8.12 -3.56 5.33
C LEU A 104 -7.74 -4.43 6.53
N PHE A 105 -6.58 -4.16 7.14
CA PHE A 105 -6.20 -4.76 8.43
C PHE A 105 -7.32 -4.55 9.46
N GLN A 106 -7.80 -3.32 9.64
CA GLN A 106 -8.80 -3.03 10.65
C GLN A 106 -10.17 -3.63 10.32
N GLN A 107 -10.60 -3.61 9.05
CA GLN A 107 -11.83 -4.29 8.64
C GLN A 107 -11.76 -5.80 8.90
N TYR A 108 -10.62 -6.42 8.57
CA TYR A 108 -10.40 -7.84 8.82
C TYR A 108 -10.39 -8.17 10.32
N ASN A 109 -9.76 -7.30 11.13
CA ASN A 109 -9.75 -7.41 12.58
C ASN A 109 -11.17 -7.36 13.18
N TYR A 110 -12.02 -6.43 12.72
CA TYR A 110 -13.42 -6.37 13.16
C TYR A 110 -14.22 -7.61 12.74
N LYS A 111 -14.07 -8.07 11.49
CA LYS A 111 -14.74 -9.28 11.00
C LYS A 111 -14.34 -10.51 11.82
N TYR A 112 -13.05 -10.64 12.16
CA TYR A 112 -12.55 -11.72 13.00
C TYR A 112 -13.16 -11.70 14.40
N ASN A 113 -13.16 -10.55 15.07
CA ASN A 113 -13.70 -10.44 16.42
C ASN A 113 -15.24 -10.55 16.50
N SER A 114 -15.94 -10.44 15.37
CA SER A 114 -17.40 -10.55 15.30
C SER A 114 -17.91 -11.95 14.92
N ALA A 115 -17.01 -12.87 14.54
CA ALA A 115 -17.41 -14.21 14.12
C ALA A 115 -17.78 -15.08 15.33
N GLU A 116 -18.97 -15.68 15.32
CA GLU A 116 -19.36 -16.70 16.30
C GLU A 116 -18.42 -17.91 16.18
N LYS A 117 -17.75 -18.27 17.27
CA LYS A 117 -16.84 -19.41 17.32
C LYS A 117 -17.65 -20.72 17.37
N ASN A 118 -17.67 -21.48 16.28
CA ASN A 118 -18.22 -22.84 16.23
C ASN A 118 -17.08 -23.88 16.31
N GLU A 119 -17.28 -25.00 17.01
CA GLU A 119 -16.25 -25.98 17.45
C GLU A 119 -15.33 -26.60 16.37
N ASP A 120 -15.61 -26.49 15.08
CA ASP A 120 -14.73 -26.93 13.96
C ASP A 120 -13.55 -25.94 13.69
N SER A 121 -13.17 -25.14 14.69
CA SER A 121 -12.61 -23.79 14.51
C SER A 121 -11.08 -23.70 14.41
N GLU A 122 -10.30 -24.63 14.98
CA GLU A 122 -8.89 -24.33 15.31
C GLU A 122 -8.00 -24.01 14.09
N ARG A 123 -8.13 -24.77 12.99
CA ARG A 123 -7.36 -24.49 11.76
C ARG A 123 -7.82 -23.22 11.05
N VAL A 124 -9.11 -22.91 11.12
CA VAL A 124 -9.68 -21.68 10.57
C VAL A 124 -9.23 -20.48 11.40
N GLU A 125 -9.17 -20.61 12.72
CA GLU A 125 -8.66 -19.60 13.65
C GLU A 125 -7.17 -19.33 13.42
N ALA A 126 -6.34 -20.37 13.30
CA ALA A 126 -4.90 -20.21 13.03
C ALA A 126 -4.62 -19.48 11.71
N ARG A 127 -5.31 -19.87 10.63
CA ARG A 127 -5.15 -19.20 9.32
C ARG A 127 -5.63 -17.75 9.35
N THR A 128 -6.71 -17.48 10.07
CA THR A 128 -7.26 -16.12 10.21
C THR A 128 -6.30 -15.24 11.01
N MET A 129 -5.72 -15.76 12.09
CA MET A 129 -4.68 -15.08 12.86
C MET A 129 -3.44 -14.79 12.02
N PHE A 130 -2.92 -15.77 11.26
CA PHE A 130 -1.79 -15.52 10.37
C PHE A 130 -2.11 -14.47 9.31
N THR A 131 -3.31 -14.50 8.73
CA THR A 131 -3.74 -13.49 7.75
C THR A 131 -3.74 -12.09 8.35
N LEU A 132 -4.22 -11.94 9.59
CA LEU A 132 -4.18 -10.67 10.32
C LEU A 132 -2.74 -10.19 10.58
N LEU A 133 -1.84 -11.10 10.97
CA LEU A 133 -0.41 -10.81 11.14
C LEU A 133 0.25 -10.39 9.82
N PHE A 134 -0.11 -11.02 8.70
CA PHE A 134 0.37 -10.61 7.38
C PHE A 134 -0.11 -9.20 7.00
N LEU A 135 -1.36 -8.85 7.26
CA LEU A 135 -1.88 -7.51 7.01
C LEU A 135 -1.18 -6.45 7.88
N ALA A 136 -0.87 -6.78 9.14
CA ALA A 136 -0.04 -5.93 9.99
C ALA A 136 1.38 -5.78 9.43
N ALA A 137 2.01 -6.88 9.02
CA ALA A 137 3.36 -6.88 8.45
C ALA A 137 3.43 -6.11 7.12
N GLU A 138 2.43 -6.24 6.24
CA GLU A 138 2.29 -5.41 5.03
C GLU A 138 2.17 -3.92 5.39
N THR A 139 1.41 -3.58 6.44
CA THR A 139 1.31 -2.20 6.93
C THR A 139 2.68 -1.67 7.38
N ILE A 140 3.44 -2.45 8.15
CA ILE A 140 4.80 -2.11 8.62
C ILE A 140 5.77 -1.95 7.43
N CYS A 141 5.73 -2.86 6.46
CA CYS A 141 6.56 -2.78 5.26
C CYS A 141 6.26 -1.51 4.44
N SER A 142 4.99 -1.18 4.28
CA SER A 142 4.55 0.04 3.59
C SER A 142 4.98 1.30 4.34
N LEU A 143 4.80 1.34 5.67
CA LEU A 143 5.31 2.42 6.53
C LEU A 143 6.84 2.58 6.43
N LYS A 144 7.60 1.48 6.46
CA LYS A 144 9.07 1.54 6.33
C LYS A 144 9.49 2.16 5.00
N ASN A 145 8.81 1.79 3.92
CA ASN A 145 9.05 2.38 2.61
C ASN A 145 8.64 3.87 2.56
N ASP A 146 7.50 4.23 3.17
CA ASP A 146 7.07 5.62 3.29
C ASP A 146 8.12 6.48 3.99
N PHE A 147 8.73 5.95 5.05
CA PHE A 147 9.61 6.72 5.92
C PHE A 147 11.07 6.74 5.46
N THR A 148 11.57 5.60 5.02
CA THR A 148 12.99 5.40 4.70
C THR A 148 13.27 5.20 3.22
N GLY A 149 12.24 4.91 2.41
CA GLY A 149 12.40 4.46 1.03
C GLY A 149 12.92 3.03 0.89
N HIS A 150 13.18 2.33 2.00
CA HIS A 150 13.61 0.94 1.98
C HIS A 150 12.41 -0.01 1.97
N LYS A 151 12.36 -0.84 0.93
CA LYS A 151 11.42 -1.96 0.86
C LYS A 151 11.98 -3.14 1.64
N ILE A 152 11.11 -3.77 2.42
CA ILE A 152 11.38 -5.01 3.15
C ILE A 152 10.38 -6.07 2.75
N ASN A 153 10.76 -7.34 2.85
CA ASN A 153 9.87 -8.44 2.55
C ASN A 153 9.05 -8.80 3.80
N VAL A 154 7.74 -8.91 3.61
CA VAL A 154 6.78 -9.32 4.65
C VAL A 154 7.13 -10.68 5.23
N MET A 155 7.57 -11.63 4.40
CA MET A 155 7.99 -12.96 4.86
C MET A 155 9.19 -12.90 5.80
N ASP A 156 10.07 -11.92 5.65
CA ASP A 156 11.20 -11.76 6.55
C ASP A 156 10.73 -11.27 7.93
N LEU A 157 9.75 -10.36 7.99
CA LEU A 157 9.10 -9.99 9.25
C LEU A 157 8.39 -11.19 9.91
N MET A 158 7.71 -12.02 9.12
CA MET A 158 7.06 -13.22 9.65
C MET A 158 8.06 -14.23 10.22
N ARG A 159 9.23 -14.40 9.57
CA ARG A 159 10.34 -15.23 10.09
C ARG A 159 11.00 -14.64 11.33
N MET A 160 11.02 -13.32 11.48
CA MET A 160 11.46 -12.68 12.72
C MET A 160 10.49 -12.96 13.87
N LYS A 161 9.18 -12.96 13.59
CA LYS A 161 8.13 -13.16 14.59
C LYS A 161 7.99 -14.62 15.01
N LEU A 162 8.02 -15.54 14.07
CA LEU A 162 7.71 -16.96 14.30
C LEU A 162 9.01 -17.77 14.35
N ASN A 163 9.20 -18.53 15.43
CA ASN A 163 10.45 -19.26 15.66
C ASN A 163 10.53 -20.60 14.93
N ASP A 164 9.46 -21.05 14.27
CA ASP A 164 9.37 -22.39 13.68
C ASP A 164 8.91 -22.41 12.21
N THR A 165 9.12 -21.31 11.48
CA THR A 165 8.83 -21.22 10.04
C THR A 165 9.64 -22.18 9.17
N TYR A 166 10.67 -22.83 9.73
CA TYR A 166 11.44 -23.87 9.05
C TYR A 166 10.70 -25.22 8.99
N LYS A 167 9.64 -25.41 9.80
CA LYS A 167 8.76 -26.57 9.73
C LYS A 167 7.83 -26.43 8.53
N LYS A 168 7.69 -27.50 7.74
CA LYS A 168 6.95 -27.48 6.48
C LYS A 168 5.48 -27.12 6.68
N GLU A 169 4.84 -27.67 7.71
CA GLU A 169 3.43 -27.46 7.99
C GLU A 169 3.13 -25.98 8.31
N VAL A 170 4.00 -25.35 9.10
CA VAL A 170 3.89 -23.92 9.45
C VAL A 170 4.15 -23.06 8.22
N TYR A 171 5.17 -23.40 7.43
CA TYR A 171 5.49 -22.69 6.19
C TYR A 171 4.33 -22.74 5.19
N ASP A 172 3.71 -23.90 5.00
CA ASP A 172 2.58 -24.07 4.08
C ASP A 172 1.38 -23.23 4.52
N GLU A 173 1.05 -23.16 5.82
CA GLU A 173 0.00 -22.28 6.34
C GLU A 173 0.36 -20.78 6.17
N LEU A 174 1.62 -20.39 6.36
CA LEU A 174 2.06 -19.02 6.11
C LEU A 174 1.91 -18.63 4.65
N VAL A 175 2.25 -19.50 3.70
CA VAL A 175 2.07 -19.25 2.26
C VAL A 175 0.58 -19.10 1.92
N MET A 176 -0.29 -19.88 2.57
CA MET A 176 -1.74 -19.77 2.37
C MET A 176 -2.30 -18.47 2.96
N ALA A 177 -1.84 -18.08 4.15
CA ALA A 177 -2.19 -16.81 4.78
C ALA A 177 -1.67 -15.60 3.98
N GLU A 178 -0.45 -15.68 3.43
CA GLU A 178 0.10 -14.65 2.54
C GLU A 178 -0.80 -14.45 1.32
N LYS A 179 -1.19 -15.55 0.66
CA LYS A 179 -2.09 -15.49 -0.50
C LYS A 179 -3.44 -14.87 -0.14
N ALA A 180 -3.99 -15.21 1.04
CA ALA A 180 -5.23 -14.63 1.53
C ALA A 180 -5.07 -13.11 1.77
N ALA A 181 -4.03 -12.67 2.48
CA ALA A 181 -3.74 -11.26 2.73
C ALA A 181 -3.55 -10.48 1.42
N ARG A 182 -2.80 -11.02 0.45
CA ARG A 182 -2.61 -10.41 -0.87
C ARG A 182 -3.91 -10.31 -1.67
N SER A 183 -4.78 -11.31 -1.56
CA SER A 183 -6.13 -11.26 -2.16
C SER A 183 -6.96 -10.14 -1.54
N ILE A 184 -6.94 -10.00 -0.21
CA ILE A 184 -7.61 -8.92 0.52
C ILE A 184 -7.09 -7.55 0.08
N ILE A 185 -5.76 -7.37 -0.02
CA ILE A 185 -5.17 -6.10 -0.48
C ILE A 185 -5.59 -5.76 -1.91
N ARG A 186 -5.72 -6.76 -2.78
CA ARG A 186 -6.09 -6.55 -4.18
C ARG A 186 -7.58 -6.25 -4.34
N ASN A 187 -8.43 -7.03 -3.69
CA ASN A 187 -9.86 -7.09 -3.97
C ASN A 187 -10.73 -6.45 -2.89
N GLY A 188 -10.18 -6.20 -1.70
CA GLY A 188 -10.92 -5.77 -0.51
C GLY A 188 -11.28 -6.95 0.42
N VAL A 189 -11.84 -6.63 1.59
CA VAL A 189 -12.38 -7.64 2.51
C VAL A 189 -13.80 -7.99 2.03
N HIS A 190 -13.99 -9.22 1.55
CA HIS A 190 -15.29 -9.81 1.22
C HIS A 190 -15.56 -11.00 2.16
#